data_AF-M2QZE9-F1
#
_entry.id   AF-M2QZE9-F1
#
_cell.length_a   1.000
_cell.length_b   1.000
_cell.length_c   1.000
_cell.angle_alpha   90.00
_cell.angle_beta   90.00
_cell.angle_gamma   90.00
#
_symmetry.space_group_name_H-M   'P 1'
#
loop_
_entity.id
_entity.type
_entity.pdbx_description
1 polymer ?
#
loop_
_entity_poly.entity_id
_entity_poly.type
_entity_poly.pdbx_seq_one_letter_code
_entity_poly.pdbx_strand_id
1 'polypeptide(L)'
;LRKLSYAIINSPTLLLPAWFVILSVEGLKRRKMPRDVSTHWNSTYKMLQFTMEYRKAVDSITMDRTHNLRKFELSNGDWEIVQQLCSIFNDATFFFSRDVPNLPVVVPAMDYIDRHLSNNSLDTTYLPCVRAALALGKELLKKYYD
;
A
#
# COMPACT_ATOMS: atom_id res chain seq x y z
N LEU A 1 5.43 -1.85 6.61
CA LEU A 1 5.30 -2.52 5.29
C LEU A 1 6.48 -2.29 4.33
N ARG A 2 6.75 -1.07 3.83
CA ARG A 2 7.88 -0.82 2.90
C ARG A 2 9.23 -1.35 3.41
N LYS A 3 9.54 -1.04 4.67
CA LYS A 3 10.76 -1.51 5.36
C LYS A 3 10.78 -3.02 5.57
N LEU A 4 9.63 -3.64 5.82
CA LEU A 4 9.49 -5.10 5.97
C LEU A 4 9.77 -5.80 4.63
N SER A 5 9.11 -5.36 3.56
CA SER A 5 9.35 -5.84 2.19
C SER A 5 10.83 -5.73 1.83
N TYR A 6 11.44 -4.56 2.09
CA TYR A 6 12.86 -4.34 1.87
C TYR A 6 13.75 -5.32 2.68
N ALA A 7 13.46 -5.53 3.96
CA ALA A 7 14.23 -6.43 4.81
C ALA A 7 14.16 -7.89 4.31
N ILE A 8 12.96 -8.37 3.97
CA ILE A 8 12.76 -9.73 3.47
C ILE A 8 13.47 -9.93 2.13
N ILE A 9 13.31 -9.01 1.18
CA ILE A 9 13.89 -9.15 -0.17
C ILE A 9 15.42 -9.11 -0.13
N ASN A 10 16.01 -8.27 0.71
CA ASN A 10 17.47 -8.09 0.78
C ASN A 10 18.17 -9.07 1.73
N SER A 11 17.45 -10.02 2.32
CA SER A 11 18.03 -11.11 3.11
C SER A 11 17.73 -12.46 2.44
N PRO A 12 18.43 -12.77 1.33
CA PRO A 12 18.15 -13.96 0.53
C PRO A 12 18.47 -15.27 1.24
N THR A 13 19.31 -15.25 2.28
CA THR A 13 19.80 -16.43 3.00
C THR A 13 19.05 -16.72 4.29
N LEU A 14 18.41 -15.72 4.90
CA LEU A 14 17.78 -15.86 6.22
C LEU A 14 16.27 -15.56 6.16
N LEU A 15 15.90 -14.32 5.85
CA LEU A 15 14.49 -13.90 5.92
C LEU A 15 13.66 -14.37 4.73
N LEU A 16 14.24 -14.39 3.53
CA LEU A 16 13.52 -14.83 2.34
C LEU A 16 13.18 -16.33 2.38
N PRO A 17 14.08 -17.24 2.81
CA PRO A 17 13.73 -18.63 3.05
C PRO A 17 12.70 -18.79 4.17
N ALA A 18 12.87 -18.09 5.30
CA ALA A 18 11.91 -18.12 6.41
C ALA A 18 10.51 -17.67 5.96
N TRP A 19 10.42 -16.62 5.15
CA TRP A 19 9.17 -16.19 4.52
C TRP A 19 8.52 -17.31 3.71
N PHE A 20 9.28 -18.01 2.87
CA PHE A 20 8.71 -19.11 2.08
C PHE A 20 8.27 -20.32 2.93
N VAL A 21 8.95 -20.59 4.04
CA VAL A 21 8.52 -21.62 5.01
C VAL A 21 7.18 -21.22 5.63
N ILE A 22 7.04 -19.97 6.07
CA ILE A 22 5.78 -19.45 6.63
C ILE A 22 4.66 -19.51 5.60
N LEU A 23 4.92 -19.15 4.34
CA LEU A 23 3.92 -19.28 3.27
C LEU A 23 3.46 -20.73 3.08
N SER A 24 4.38 -21.70 3.19
CA SER A 24 4.04 -23.12 3.10
C SER A 24 3.17 -23.58 4.29
N VAL A 25 3.46 -23.10 5.50
CA VAL A 25 2.71 -23.43 6.71
C VAL A 25 1.30 -22.86 6.66
N GLU A 26 1.15 -21.62 6.18
CA GLU A 26 -0.13 -20.93 6.04
C GLU A 26 -0.93 -21.39 4.80
N GLY A 27 -0.40 -22.32 3.99
CA GLY A 27 -1.04 -22.80 2.76
C GLY A 27 -1.15 -21.75 1.65
N LEU A 28 -0.31 -20.70 1.70
CA LEU A 28 -0.34 -19.59 0.77
C LEU A 28 0.57 -19.84 -0.44
N LYS A 29 0.20 -19.30 -1.60
CA LYS A 29 1.00 -19.42 -2.82
C LYS A 29 2.38 -18.78 -2.60
N ARG A 30 3.44 -19.52 -2.95
CA ARG A 30 4.82 -19.05 -2.87
C ARG A 30 5.05 -17.81 -3.75
N ARG A 31 5.06 -16.62 -3.14
CA ARG A 31 5.30 -15.33 -3.81
C ARG A 31 6.19 -14.46 -2.93
N LYS A 32 7.07 -13.68 -3.57
CA LYS A 32 7.85 -12.64 -2.86
C LYS A 32 6.93 -11.45 -2.58
N MET A 33 7.13 -10.80 -1.44
CA MET A 33 6.46 -9.54 -1.16
C MET A 33 6.85 -8.50 -2.22
N PRO A 34 5.90 -7.79 -2.85
CA PRO A 34 6.22 -6.72 -3.77
C PRO A 34 7.00 -5.61 -3.08
N ARG A 35 7.98 -5.05 -3.78
CA ARG A 35 8.70 -3.86 -3.33
C ARG A 35 7.93 -2.61 -3.75
N ASP A 36 7.86 -1.65 -2.84
CA ASP A 36 7.40 -0.32 -3.19
C ASP A 36 8.49 0.47 -3.93
N VAL A 37 8.12 1.07 -5.05
CA VAL A 37 9.04 1.73 -5.99
C VAL A 37 8.52 3.14 -6.26
N SER A 38 9.27 4.15 -5.84
CA SER A 38 8.84 5.56 -5.91
C SER A 38 8.49 6.03 -7.31
N THR A 39 9.18 5.52 -8.34
CA THR A 39 8.95 5.88 -9.75
C THR A 39 7.80 5.11 -10.38
N HIS A 40 7.24 4.10 -9.71
CA HIS A 40 6.13 3.31 -10.20
C HIS A 40 4.88 3.59 -9.38
N TRP A 41 4.04 4.47 -9.91
CA TRP A 41 2.80 4.99 -9.33
C TRP A 41 1.86 3.97 -8.66
N ASN A 42 1.77 2.73 -9.14
CA ASN A 42 0.89 1.70 -8.60
C ASN A 42 1.61 0.66 -7.70
N SER A 43 2.90 0.86 -7.42
CA SER A 43 3.68 -0.09 -6.62
C SER A 43 3.28 -0.11 -5.15
N THR A 44 2.96 1.04 -4.56
CA THR A 44 2.43 1.13 -3.19
C THR A 44 1.12 0.37 -3.10
N TYR A 45 0.18 0.58 -4.03
CA TYR A 45 -1.08 -0.15 -4.10
C TYR A 45 -0.87 -1.67 -4.17
N LYS A 46 -0.04 -2.14 -5.10
CA LYS A 46 0.28 -3.57 -5.26
C LYS A 46 0.89 -4.18 -4.00
N MET A 47 1.75 -3.43 -3.30
CA MET A 47 2.32 -3.86 -2.02
C MET A 47 1.22 -3.96 -0.94
N LEU A 48 0.33 -2.97 -0.82
CA LEU A 48 -0.76 -2.99 0.16
C LEU A 48 -1.74 -4.15 -0.11
N GLN A 49 -2.14 -4.32 -1.38
CA GLN A 49 -3.02 -5.42 -1.80
C GLN A 49 -2.41 -6.78 -1.48
N PHE A 50 -1.13 -6.99 -1.81
CA PHE A 50 -0.42 -8.22 -1.45
C PHE A 50 -0.36 -8.41 0.07
N THR A 51 -0.07 -7.35 0.81
CA THR A 51 0.03 -7.44 2.27
C THR A 51 -1.31 -7.86 2.89
N MET A 52 -2.43 -7.37 2.36
CA MET A 52 -3.77 -7.76 2.81
C MET A 52 -4.07 -9.23 2.49
N GLU A 53 -3.74 -9.70 1.28
CA GLU A 53 -3.87 -11.11 0.88
C GLU A 53 -3.01 -12.04 1.75
N TYR A 54 -1.82 -11.59 2.13
CA TYR A 54 -0.83 -12.34 2.89
C TYR A 54 -0.76 -11.96 4.38
N ARG A 55 -1.85 -11.39 4.93
CA ARG A 55 -1.88 -10.85 6.31
C ARG A 55 -1.38 -11.84 7.35
N LYS A 56 -1.89 -13.08 7.32
CA LYS A 56 -1.47 -14.14 8.26
C LYS A 56 0.03 -14.39 8.23
N ALA A 57 0.63 -14.47 7.04
CA ALA A 57 2.06 -14.67 6.90
C ALA A 57 2.87 -13.45 7.37
N VAL A 58 2.36 -12.23 7.15
CA VAL A 58 2.97 -10.99 7.64
C VAL A 58 2.93 -10.95 9.17
N ASP A 59 1.82 -11.31 9.79
CA ASP A 59 1.70 -11.40 11.24
C ASP A 59 2.65 -12.50 11.78
N SER A 60 2.64 -13.71 11.21
CA SER A 60 3.52 -14.81 11.61
C SER A 60 5.02 -14.48 11.50
N ILE A 61 5.47 -13.82 10.43
CA ILE A 61 6.90 -13.48 10.27
C ILE A 61 7.34 -12.32 11.19
N THR A 62 6.41 -11.42 11.56
CA THR A 62 6.73 -10.31 12.47
C THR A 62 6.68 -10.73 13.94
N MET A 63 5.85 -11.72 14.28
CA MET A 63 5.79 -12.29 15.64
C MET A 63 7.02 -13.16 15.98
N ASP A 64 7.70 -13.70 14.98
CA ASP A 64 8.89 -14.52 15.18
C ASP A 64 10.05 -13.70 15.80
N ARG A 65 10.47 -14.12 17.00
CA ARG A 65 11.52 -13.46 17.79
C ARG A 65 12.91 -13.66 17.19
N THR A 66 13.09 -14.67 16.35
CA THR A 66 14.43 -15.05 15.84
C THR A 66 15.00 -14.03 14.86
N HIS A 67 14.14 -13.29 14.16
CA HIS A 67 14.53 -12.46 13.01
C HIS A 67 14.53 -10.95 13.28
N ASN A 68 14.27 -10.52 14.53
CA ASN A 68 14.17 -9.10 14.92
C ASN A 68 13.23 -8.27 14.01
N LEU A 69 12.16 -8.91 13.53
CA LEU A 69 11.14 -8.31 12.68
C LEU A 69 9.94 -7.77 13.46
N ARG A 70 9.91 -7.99 14.78
CA ARG A 70 8.85 -7.52 15.69
C ARG A 70 8.63 -6.01 15.68
N LYS A 71 9.68 -5.23 15.39
CA LYS A 71 9.57 -3.78 15.17
C LYS A 71 8.68 -3.39 13.98
N PHE A 72 8.28 -4.35 13.15
CA PHE A 72 7.39 -4.17 12.00
C PHE A 72 6.03 -4.84 12.21
N GLU A 73 5.75 -5.35 13.42
CA GLU A 73 4.44 -5.85 13.82
C GLU A 73 3.40 -4.74 13.65
N LEU A 74 2.26 -5.08 13.04
CA LEU A 74 1.18 -4.15 12.77
C LEU A 74 0.07 -4.37 13.79
N SER A 75 -0.37 -3.29 14.42
CA SER A 75 -1.53 -3.33 15.29
C SER A 75 -2.83 -3.47 14.48
N ASN A 76 -3.94 -3.82 15.14
CA ASN A 76 -5.25 -3.84 14.48
C ASN A 76 -5.62 -2.47 13.86
N GLY A 77 -5.23 -1.37 14.50
CA GLY A 77 -5.44 -0.03 13.95
C GLY A 77 -4.58 0.24 12.71
N ASP A 78 -3.34 -0.27 12.67
CA ASP A 78 -2.50 -0.15 11.47
C ASP A 78 -3.08 -0.95 10.29
N TRP A 79 -3.67 -2.11 10.56
CA TRP A 79 -4.35 -2.90 9.53
C TRP A 79 -5.59 -2.19 8.98
N GLU A 80 -6.32 -1.46 9.82
CA GLU A 80 -7.43 -0.62 9.37
C GLU A 80 -6.94 0.53 8.46
N ILE A 81 -5.82 1.17 8.81
CA ILE A 81 -5.19 2.17 7.94
C ILE A 81 -4.78 1.55 6.59
N VAL A 82 -4.18 0.37 6.60
CA VAL A 82 -3.79 -0.35 5.37
C VAL A 82 -5.01 -0.64 4.50
N GLN A 83 -6.13 -1.06 5.09
CA GLN A 83 -7.37 -1.33 4.38
C GLN A 83 -7.94 -0.06 3.74
N GLN A 84 -8.03 1.04 4.50
CA GLN A 84 -8.53 2.32 4.01
C GLN A 84 -7.66 2.86 2.88
N LEU A 85 -6.33 2.84 3.05
CA LEU A 85 -5.40 3.24 2.00
C LEU A 85 -5.54 2.36 0.74
N CYS A 86 -5.70 1.05 0.90
CA CYS A 86 -5.90 0.15 -0.23
C CYS A 86 -7.16 0.50 -1.02
N SER A 87 -8.26 0.86 -0.35
CA SER A 87 -9.50 1.29 -1.01
C SER A 87 -9.28 2.56 -1.83
N ILE A 88 -8.67 3.59 -1.21
CA ILE A 88 -8.43 4.88 -1.87
C ILE A 88 -7.56 4.72 -3.12
N PHE A 89 -6.48 3.94 -3.01
CA PHE A 89 -5.58 3.68 -4.14
C PHE A 89 -6.18 2.74 -5.19
N ASN A 90 -7.15 1.90 -4.83
CA ASN A 90 -7.86 1.05 -5.78
C ASN A 90 -8.63 1.89 -6.79
N ASP A 91 -9.38 2.87 -6.31
CA ASP A 91 -10.21 3.75 -7.15
C ASP A 91 -9.34 4.58 -8.10
N ALA A 92 -8.25 5.14 -7.57
CA ALA A 92 -7.26 5.83 -8.38
C ALA A 92 -6.66 4.90 -9.45
N THR A 93 -6.22 3.70 -9.07
CA THR A 93 -5.60 2.74 -10.00
C THR A 93 -6.59 2.31 -11.10
N PHE A 94 -7.86 2.06 -10.75
CA PHE A 94 -8.89 1.70 -11.72
C PHE A 94 -9.16 2.82 -12.72
N PHE A 95 -9.25 4.07 -12.24
CA PHE A 95 -9.49 5.23 -13.10
C PHE A 95 -8.41 5.37 -14.18
N PHE A 96 -7.15 5.23 -13.81
CA PHE A 96 -6.05 5.40 -14.76
C PHE A 96 -5.64 4.12 -15.51
N SER A 97 -6.16 2.95 -15.12
CA SER A 97 -6.02 1.73 -15.92
C SER A 97 -6.95 1.73 -17.15
N ARG A 98 -7.78 2.78 -17.30
CA ARG A 98 -8.59 2.99 -18.50
C ARG A 98 -7.68 3.29 -19.70
N ASP A 99 -7.94 2.57 -20.78
CA ASP A 99 -7.06 2.46 -21.96
C ASP A 99 -7.18 3.68 -22.91
N VAL A 100 -6.91 4.87 -22.39
CA VAL A 100 -6.88 6.12 -23.18
C VAL A 100 -5.75 7.03 -22.67
N PRO A 101 -4.50 6.80 -23.08
CA PRO A 101 -3.41 7.72 -22.79
C PRO A 101 -3.35 8.76 -23.91
N ASN A 102 -4.10 9.85 -23.77
CA ASN A 102 -3.91 11.03 -24.62
C ASN A 102 -3.59 12.25 -23.74
N LEU A 103 -2.76 13.17 -24.22
CA LEU A 103 -2.41 14.40 -23.49
C LEU A 103 -3.65 15.17 -22.97
N PRO A 104 -4.79 15.21 -23.69
CA PRO A 104 -6.02 15.83 -23.20
C PRO A 104 -6.64 15.22 -21.93
N VAL A 105 -6.44 13.92 -21.64
CA VAL A 105 -7.04 13.30 -20.43
C VAL A 105 -6.28 13.62 -19.14
N VAL A 106 -5.11 14.26 -19.22
CA VAL A 106 -4.32 14.59 -18.02
C VAL A 106 -5.09 15.55 -17.10
N VAL A 107 -5.72 16.60 -17.65
CA VAL A 107 -6.48 17.58 -16.86
C VAL A 107 -7.72 16.93 -16.20
N PRO A 108 -8.60 16.21 -16.92
CA PRO A 108 -9.71 15.47 -16.30
C PRO A 108 -9.27 14.43 -15.26
N ALA A 109 -8.10 13.83 -15.44
CA ALA A 109 -7.55 12.87 -14.51
C ALA A 109 -7.06 13.53 -13.22
N MET A 110 -6.41 14.69 -13.33
CA MET A 110 -6.04 15.50 -12.18
C MET A 110 -7.28 16.02 -11.45
N ASP A 111 -8.32 16.48 -12.16
CA ASP A 111 -9.58 16.93 -11.57
C ASP A 111 -10.31 15.78 -10.86
N TYR A 112 -10.19 14.56 -11.40
CA TYR A 112 -10.71 13.37 -10.75
C TYR A 112 -9.96 13.07 -9.46
N ILE A 113 -8.62 13.11 -9.45
CA ILE A 113 -7.85 12.89 -8.22
C ILE A 113 -8.18 13.99 -7.19
N ASP A 114 -8.21 15.26 -7.57
CA ASP A 114 -8.51 16.35 -6.63
C ASP A 114 -9.89 16.17 -5.97
N ARG A 115 -10.91 15.84 -6.76
CA ARG A 115 -12.25 15.54 -6.23
C ARG A 115 -12.26 14.28 -5.38
N HIS A 116 -11.56 13.23 -5.80
CA HIS A 116 -11.48 11.97 -5.05
C HIS A 116 -10.82 12.17 -3.68
N LEU A 117 -9.68 12.87 -3.62
CA LEU A 117 -9.01 13.19 -2.35
C LEU A 117 -9.86 14.12 -1.49
N SER A 118 -10.52 15.13 -2.09
CA SER A 118 -11.40 16.05 -1.38
C SER A 118 -12.58 15.32 -0.73
N ASN A 119 -13.29 14.49 -1.49
CA ASN A 119 -14.46 13.75 -0.99
C ASN A 119 -14.06 12.80 0.15
N ASN A 120 -12.99 12.03 -0.05
CA ASN A 120 -12.52 11.08 0.97
C ASN A 120 -11.92 11.78 2.20
N SER A 121 -11.41 13.01 2.07
CA SER A 121 -10.92 13.77 3.24
C SER A 121 -12.05 14.26 4.16
N LEU A 122 -13.26 14.42 3.62
CA LEU A 122 -14.45 14.84 4.36
C LEU A 122 -15.25 13.66 4.91
N ASP A 123 -15.08 12.48 4.31
CA ASP A 123 -15.78 11.27 4.72
C ASP A 123 -15.34 10.81 6.12
N THR A 124 -16.31 10.72 7.03
CA THR A 124 -16.13 10.32 8.43
C THR A 124 -15.91 8.83 8.62
N THR A 125 -16.08 8.02 7.56
CA THR A 125 -15.76 6.58 7.60
C THR A 125 -14.26 6.32 7.68
N TYR A 126 -13.43 7.25 7.19
CA TYR A 126 -11.97 7.15 7.26
C TYR A 126 -11.42 7.65 8.60
N LEU A 127 -10.33 7.02 9.03
CA LEU A 127 -9.61 7.41 10.24
C LEU A 127 -9.07 8.85 10.10
N PRO A 128 -9.00 9.63 11.19
CA PRO A 128 -8.51 11.01 11.15
C PRO A 128 -7.13 11.16 10.52
N CYS A 129 -6.23 10.20 10.73
CA CYS A 129 -4.90 10.20 10.12
C CYS A 129 -4.94 10.02 8.59
N VAL A 130 -5.86 9.19 8.08
CA VAL A 130 -6.05 8.98 6.64
C VAL A 130 -6.63 10.24 6.02
N ARG A 131 -7.65 10.84 6.65
CA ARG A 131 -8.25 12.10 6.21
C ARG A 131 -7.24 13.25 6.16
N ALA A 132 -6.39 13.36 7.18
CA ALA A 132 -5.30 14.34 7.20
C ALA A 132 -4.29 14.10 6.07
N ALA A 133 -3.93 12.84 5.81
CA ALA A 133 -3.05 12.49 4.70
C ALA A 133 -3.66 12.83 3.33
N LEU A 134 -4.97 12.62 3.15
CA LEU A 134 -5.71 12.99 1.93
C LEU A 134 -5.74 14.50 1.73
N ALA A 135 -5.98 15.27 2.79
CA ALA A 135 -5.94 16.73 2.74
C ALA A 135 -4.54 17.24 2.35
N LEU A 136 -3.47 16.65 2.88
CA LEU A 136 -2.10 16.96 2.46
C LEU A 136 -1.83 16.60 0.99
N GLY A 137 -2.34 15.45 0.54
CA GLY A 137 -2.25 15.04 -0.86
C GLY A 137 -2.95 16.02 -1.81
N LYS A 138 -4.09 16.57 -1.39
CA LYS A 138 -4.80 17.63 -2.10
C LYS A 138 -3.96 18.91 -2.20
N GLU A 139 -3.42 19.40 -1.08
CA GLU A 139 -2.55 20.59 -1.10
C GLU A 139 -1.33 20.41 -2.00
N LEU A 140 -0.77 19.20 -2.05
CA LEU A 140 0.33 18.89 -2.96
C LEU A 140 -0.09 18.96 -4.43
N LEU A 141 -1.31 18.53 -4.77
CA LEU A 141 -1.83 18.60 -6.14
C LEU A 141 -2.00 20.04 -6.64
N LYS A 142 -2.34 21.00 -5.75
CA LYS A 142 -2.48 22.41 -6.14
C LYS A 142 -1.25 22.97 -6.83
N LYS A 143 -0.05 22.51 -6.46
CA LYS A 143 1.22 22.87 -7.10
C LYS A 143 1.24 22.61 -8.62
N TYR A 144 0.41 21.72 -9.12
CA TYR A 144 0.34 21.36 -10.54
C TYR A 144 -0.82 22.06 -11.27
N TYR A 145 -1.65 22.84 -10.56
CA TYR A 145 -2.69 23.68 -11.14
C TYR A 145 -2.26 25.15 -11.28
N ASP A 146 -1.31 25.60 -10.44
CA ASP A 146 -0.65 26.91 -10.51
C ASP A 146 0.51 26.93 -11.52
#